data_AF-A0A925UP12-F1
#
_entry.id   AF-A0A925UP12-F1
#
_cell.length_a   1.000
_cell.length_b   1.000
_cell.length_c   1.000
_cell.angle_alpha   90.00
_cell.angle_beta   90.00
_cell.angle_gamma   90.00
#
_symmetry.space_group_name_H-M   'P 1'
#
loop_
_entity.id
_entity.type
_entity.pdbx_description
1 polymer ?
#
loop_
_entity_poly.entity_id
_entity_poly.type
_entity_poly.pdbx_seq_one_letter_code
_entity_poly.pdbx_strand_id
1 'polypeptide(L)'
;MIIDFEESFNTYDENILNNYGVFNYVCPTCGAKHSFIRHGTYERNICYSKDFKTTETTIEVLRLFCKSCEKTHAILPNDVVPYCIYSFSFMLDVLIEKIINFKKISEICEGFNISFQLIFNFLSRFIKFANSCKYVLMNLGVLNNSGNPKEVLASFISYEKTNHNFSIKYFFYSSWPFLMSKFQNILPCPIYVGGTG
;
A
#
# COMPACT_ATOMS: atom_id res chain seq x y z
N MET A 1 9.94 -5.04 5.46
CA MET A 1 8.99 -5.78 4.58
C MET A 1 9.36 -5.45 3.14
N ILE A 2 8.99 -6.31 2.20
CA ILE A 2 9.09 -6.09 0.76
C ILE A 2 7.65 -5.93 0.26
N ILE A 3 7.38 -4.88 -0.51
CA ILE A 3 6.12 -4.77 -1.24
C ILE A 3 6.44 -5.13 -2.69
N ASP A 4 5.74 -6.14 -3.19
CA ASP A 4 5.77 -6.50 -4.60
C ASP A 4 4.61 -5.77 -5.29
N PHE A 5 4.95 -4.81 -6.15
CA PHE A 5 3.95 -3.98 -6.83
C PHE A 5 3.37 -4.64 -8.08
N GLU A 6 4.00 -5.71 -8.58
CA GLU A 6 3.53 -6.46 -9.73
C GLU A 6 2.46 -7.49 -9.33
N GLU A 7 2.44 -7.87 -8.06
CA GLU A 7 1.57 -8.92 -7.56
C GLU A 7 0.31 -8.39 -6.86
N SER A 8 -0.83 -8.92 -7.29
CA SER A 8 -2.15 -8.66 -6.69
C SER A 8 -2.55 -9.82 -5.77
N PHE A 9 -3.66 -9.68 -5.04
CA PHE A 9 -4.22 -10.80 -4.26
C PHE A 9 -4.51 -12.03 -5.11
N ASN A 10 -4.87 -11.87 -6.38
CA ASN A 10 -5.25 -12.98 -7.24
C ASN A 10 -4.05 -13.76 -7.79
N THR A 11 -2.89 -13.12 -7.89
CA THR A 11 -1.67 -13.70 -8.49
C THR A 11 -0.63 -14.11 -7.45
N TYR A 12 -0.74 -13.60 -6.23
CA TYR A 12 0.23 -13.80 -5.15
C TYR A 12 0.48 -15.27 -4.84
N ASP A 13 -0.57 -16.10 -4.78
CA ASP A 13 -0.41 -17.51 -4.41
C ASP A 13 0.43 -18.28 -5.44
N GLU A 14 0.17 -18.05 -6.73
CA GLU A 14 0.89 -18.70 -7.82
C GLU A 14 2.33 -18.17 -7.94
N ASN A 15 2.49 -16.85 -8.00
CA ASN A 15 3.76 -16.22 -8.36
C ASN A 15 4.73 -16.07 -7.19
N ILE A 16 4.22 -15.95 -5.96
CA ILE A 16 5.03 -15.70 -4.76
C ILE A 16 4.95 -16.88 -3.80
N LEU A 17 3.75 -17.25 -3.34
CA LEU A 17 3.61 -18.22 -2.26
C LEU A 17 4.04 -19.62 -2.68
N ASN A 18 3.65 -20.07 -3.88
CA ASN A 18 3.98 -21.39 -4.42
C ASN A 18 5.25 -21.39 -5.28
N ASN A 19 5.93 -20.25 -5.37
CA ASN A 19 7.20 -20.14 -6.06
C ASN A 19 8.36 -20.64 -5.18
N TYR A 20 9.06 -21.65 -5.68
CA TYR A 20 10.27 -22.23 -5.05
C TYR A 20 11.56 -21.86 -5.81
N GLY A 21 11.46 -20.93 -6.76
CA GLY A 21 12.59 -20.40 -7.51
C GLY A 21 13.41 -19.36 -6.74
N VAL A 22 14.26 -18.65 -7.49
CA VAL A 22 15.12 -17.59 -6.96
C VAL A 22 14.31 -16.29 -6.83
N PHE A 23 14.27 -15.73 -5.62
CA PHE A 23 13.66 -14.41 -5.39
C PHE A 23 14.66 -13.29 -5.69
N ASN A 24 14.41 -12.55 -6.76
CA ASN A 24 15.27 -11.46 -7.23
C ASN A 24 14.93 -10.11 -6.56
N TYR A 25 14.86 -10.11 -5.23
CA TYR A 25 14.66 -8.88 -4.45
C TYR A 25 15.96 -8.35 -3.87
N VAL A 26 16.00 -7.04 -3.66
CA VAL A 26 17.06 -6.37 -2.91
C VAL A 26 16.71 -6.38 -1.44
N CYS A 27 17.64 -6.79 -0.58
CA CYS A 27 17.40 -6.79 0.86
C CYS A 27 17.18 -5.36 1.37
N PRO A 28 16.02 -5.07 2.02
CA PRO A 28 15.75 -3.72 2.50
C PRO A 28 16.70 -3.32 3.63
N THR A 29 17.24 -4.26 4.39
CA THR A 29 18.12 -3.93 5.53
C THR A 29 19.57 -3.67 5.11
N CYS A 30 20.14 -4.49 4.24
CA CYS A 30 21.58 -4.42 3.92
C CYS A 30 21.89 -4.20 2.44
N GLY A 31 20.89 -4.11 1.57
CA GLY A 31 21.09 -3.92 0.13
C GLY A 31 21.60 -5.14 -0.64
N ALA A 32 21.79 -6.29 0.02
CA ALA A 32 22.26 -7.51 -0.63
C ALA A 32 21.27 -8.01 -1.70
N LYS A 33 21.80 -8.40 -2.86
CA LYS A 33 21.05 -9.03 -3.96
C LYS A 33 21.22 -10.55 -3.91
N HIS A 34 20.25 -11.29 -4.42
CA HIS A 34 20.29 -12.77 -4.55
C HIS A 34 20.66 -13.52 -3.25
N SER A 35 20.37 -12.91 -2.10
CA SER A 35 20.77 -13.42 -0.78
C SER A 35 19.58 -13.97 0.02
N PHE A 36 18.43 -14.09 -0.62
CA PHE A 36 17.19 -14.54 0.01
C PHE A 36 17.00 -16.03 -0.12
N ILE A 37 16.54 -16.65 0.95
CA ILE A 37 15.97 -18.00 0.95
C ILE A 37 14.57 -17.99 1.55
N ARG A 38 13.76 -18.95 1.14
CA ARG A 38 12.46 -19.21 1.75
C ARG A 38 12.66 -19.53 3.23
N HIS A 39 11.87 -18.90 4.12
CA HIS A 39 11.97 -19.11 5.56
C HIS A 39 10.70 -19.72 6.15
N GLY A 40 9.54 -19.16 5.81
CA GLY A 40 8.25 -19.65 6.27
C GLY A 40 7.14 -18.66 5.96
N THR A 41 5.95 -18.93 6.47
CA THR A 41 4.77 -18.12 6.20
C THR A 41 4.16 -17.59 7.50
N TYR A 42 3.18 -16.70 7.39
CA TYR A 42 2.26 -16.35 8.47
C TYR A 42 0.92 -15.90 7.88
N GLU A 43 -0.17 -16.13 8.60
CA GLU A 43 -1.50 -15.67 8.20
C GLU A 43 -1.70 -14.19 8.51
N ARG A 44 -2.33 -13.48 7.57
CA ARG A 44 -2.65 -12.06 7.72
C ARG A 44 -4.09 -11.79 7.31
N ASN A 45 -4.86 -11.22 8.23
CA ASN A 45 -6.20 -10.73 7.94
C ASN A 45 -6.15 -9.43 7.14
N ILE A 46 -6.98 -9.35 6.10
CA ILE A 46 -7.15 -8.21 5.22
C ILE A 46 -8.64 -7.88 5.08
N CYS A 47 -8.97 -6.62 5.28
CA CYS A 47 -10.28 -6.05 4.98
C CYS A 47 -10.21 -5.31 3.63
N TYR A 48 -11.05 -5.68 2.68
CA TYR A 48 -11.13 -5.04 1.36
C TYR A 48 -12.57 -4.67 1.01
N SER A 49 -12.73 -3.87 -0.04
CA SER A 49 -14.04 -3.39 -0.50
C SER A 49 -14.54 -4.29 -1.60
N LYS A 50 -15.76 -4.81 -1.46
CA LYS A 50 -16.48 -5.52 -2.52
C LYS A 50 -17.91 -5.00 -2.56
N ASP A 51 -18.33 -4.46 -3.69
CA ASP A 51 -19.65 -3.86 -3.86
C ASP A 51 -19.99 -2.81 -2.78
N PHE A 52 -18.99 -1.97 -2.45
CA PHE A 52 -19.04 -0.96 -1.38
C PHE A 52 -19.27 -1.51 0.04
N LYS A 53 -19.08 -2.81 0.27
CA LYS A 53 -19.15 -3.45 1.59
C LYS A 53 -17.78 -3.91 2.04
N THR A 54 -17.53 -3.84 3.35
CA THR A 54 -16.34 -4.46 3.94
C THR A 54 -16.43 -5.97 3.82
N THR A 55 -15.41 -6.57 3.21
CA THR A 55 -15.20 -8.02 3.15
C THR A 55 -13.87 -8.34 3.82
N GLU A 56 -13.84 -9.43 4.57
CA GLU A 56 -12.65 -9.92 5.26
C GLU A 56 -12.12 -11.18 4.57
N THR A 57 -10.80 -11.29 4.48
CA THR A 57 -10.11 -12.50 4.03
C THR A 57 -8.82 -12.67 4.82
N THR A 58 -8.27 -13.87 4.79
CA THR A 58 -6.96 -14.18 5.35
C THR A 58 -6.05 -14.63 4.21
N ILE A 59 -4.86 -14.02 4.14
CA ILE A 59 -3.83 -14.39 3.17
C ILE A 59 -2.64 -15.01 3.88
N GLU A 60 -2.01 -16.00 3.25
CA GLU A 60 -0.76 -16.58 3.74
C GLU A 60 0.43 -15.79 3.16
N VAL A 61 1.15 -15.08 4.02
CA VAL A 61 2.24 -14.18 3.61
C VAL A 61 3.58 -14.90 3.70
N LEU A 62 4.29 -14.96 2.57
CA LEU A 62 5.63 -15.52 2.50
C LEU A 62 6.67 -14.63 3.19
N ARG A 63 7.55 -15.25 3.97
CA ARG A 63 8.74 -14.62 4.55
C ARG A 63 10.01 -15.22 3.94
N LEU A 64 10.89 -14.33 3.51
CA LEU A 64 12.24 -14.64 3.07
C LEU A 64 13.25 -14.30 4.18
N PHE A 65 14.30 -15.09 4.30
CA PHE A 65 15.43 -14.82 5.18
C PHE A 65 16.63 -14.36 4.34
N CYS A 66 17.20 -13.20 4.67
CA CYS A 66 18.40 -12.69 4.03
C CYS A 66 19.64 -13.31 4.70
N LYS A 67 20.43 -14.08 3.95
CA LYS A 67 21.67 -14.69 4.44
C LYS A 67 22.75 -13.67 4.79
N SER A 68 22.71 -12.45 4.23
CA SER A 68 23.76 -11.45 4.44
C SER A 68 23.61 -10.65 5.73
N CYS A 69 22.38 -10.38 6.18
CA CYS A 69 22.12 -9.61 7.41
C CYS A 69 21.26 -10.35 8.43
N GLU A 70 20.93 -11.61 8.14
CA GLU A 70 20.20 -12.52 9.03
C GLU A 70 18.81 -12.00 9.46
N LYS A 71 18.19 -11.16 8.63
CA LYS A 71 16.83 -10.65 8.89
C LYS A 71 15.80 -11.32 8.00
N THR A 72 14.60 -11.45 8.54
CA THR A 72 13.42 -11.96 7.81
C THR A 72 12.59 -10.82 7.23
N HIS A 73 12.06 -11.02 6.03
CA HIS A 73 11.29 -10.04 5.29
C HIS A 73 10.02 -10.67 4.72
N ALA A 74 8.87 -10.15 5.13
CA ALA A 74 7.58 -10.51 4.52
C ALA A 74 7.44 -9.87 3.14
N ILE A 75 6.95 -10.62 2.16
CA ILE A 75 6.59 -10.12 0.81
C ILE A 75 5.10 -9.82 0.81
N LEU A 76 4.70 -8.58 0.54
CA LEU A 76 3.31 -8.16 0.53
C LEU A 76 2.87 -7.84 -0.90
N PRO A 77 1.63 -8.21 -1.31
CA PRO A 77 1.09 -7.79 -2.60
C PRO A 77 0.79 -6.28 -2.59
N ASN A 78 0.58 -5.73 -3.79
CA ASN A 78 0.52 -4.30 -4.05
C ASN A 78 -0.59 -3.55 -3.29
N ASP A 79 -1.73 -4.20 -3.06
CA ASP A 79 -2.89 -3.61 -2.38
C ASP A 79 -2.79 -3.71 -0.85
N VAL A 80 -1.73 -4.33 -0.31
CA VAL A 80 -1.54 -4.47 1.14
C VAL A 80 -0.68 -3.34 1.69
N VAL A 81 -1.32 -2.46 2.46
CA VAL A 81 -0.59 -1.44 3.21
C VAL A 81 0.08 -2.09 4.44
N PRO A 82 1.40 -1.96 4.63
CA PRO A 82 2.06 -2.59 5.77
C PRO A 82 1.50 -2.11 7.12
N TYR A 83 1.45 -3.03 8.09
CA TYR A 83 0.92 -2.79 9.45
C TYR A 83 -0.53 -2.26 9.49
N CYS A 84 -1.29 -2.52 8.43
CA CYS A 84 -2.69 -2.17 8.29
C CYS A 84 -3.47 -3.42 7.88
N ILE A 85 -4.65 -3.62 8.48
CA ILE A 85 -5.57 -4.69 8.05
C ILE A 85 -6.39 -4.27 6.83
N TYR A 86 -6.63 -2.98 6.65
CA TYR A 86 -7.37 -2.48 5.49
C TYR A 86 -6.48 -2.41 4.27
N SER A 87 -6.99 -2.88 3.14
CA SER A 87 -6.32 -2.78 1.84
C SER A 87 -6.23 -1.32 1.39
N PHE A 88 -5.31 -1.07 0.46
CA PHE A 88 -5.12 0.25 -0.11
C PHE A 88 -6.39 0.72 -0.83
N SER A 89 -6.95 -0.13 -1.70
CA SER A 89 -8.20 0.13 -2.43
C SER A 89 -9.38 0.40 -1.49
N PHE A 90 -9.51 -0.35 -0.38
CA PHE A 90 -10.56 -0.09 0.61
C PHE A 90 -10.48 1.32 1.21
N MET A 91 -9.28 1.74 1.61
CA MET A 91 -9.09 3.09 2.15
C MET A 91 -9.43 4.15 1.11
N LEU A 92 -9.08 3.92 -0.16
CA LEU A 92 -9.41 4.83 -1.25
C LEU A 92 -10.91 4.95 -1.48
N ASP A 93 -11.65 3.85 -1.51
CA ASP A 93 -13.11 3.87 -1.70
C ASP A 93 -13.80 4.74 -0.64
N VAL A 94 -13.41 4.58 0.63
CA VAL A 94 -13.95 5.41 1.72
C VAL A 94 -13.58 6.89 1.56
N LEU A 95 -12.33 7.17 1.15
CA LEU A 95 -11.87 8.54 0.92
C LEU A 95 -12.60 9.19 -0.27
N ILE A 96 -12.83 8.44 -1.35
CA ILE A 96 -13.59 8.89 -2.53
C ILE A 96 -14.99 9.29 -2.12
N GLU A 97 -15.69 8.41 -1.39
CA GLU A 97 -17.06 8.68 -0.97
C GLU A 97 -17.16 9.91 -0.09
N LYS A 98 -16.16 10.12 0.78
CA LYS A 98 -16.17 11.27 1.67
C LYS A 98 -15.74 12.58 1.00
N ILE A 99 -14.65 12.58 0.25
CA ILE A 99 -13.96 13.80 -0.23
C ILE A 99 -14.44 14.21 -1.63
N ILE A 100 -14.74 13.24 -2.49
CA ILE A 100 -15.14 13.50 -3.89
C ILE A 100 -16.66 13.54 -4.00
N ASN A 101 -17.35 12.54 -3.46
CA ASN A 101 -18.81 12.41 -3.58
C ASN A 101 -19.57 13.15 -2.46
N PHE A 102 -18.86 13.68 -1.46
CA PHE A 102 -19.43 14.44 -0.34
C PHE A 102 -20.52 13.69 0.45
N LYS A 103 -20.48 12.35 0.50
CA LYS A 103 -21.44 11.57 1.28
C LYS A 103 -21.36 11.91 2.77
N LYS A 104 -22.51 11.77 3.45
CA LYS A 104 -22.56 11.93 4.91
C LYS A 104 -21.83 10.77 5.58
N ILE A 105 -21.27 11.04 6.77
CA ILE A 105 -20.57 10.01 7.55
C ILE A 105 -21.48 8.80 7.81
N SER A 106 -22.77 9.03 8.13
CA SER A 106 -23.75 7.96 8.34
C SER A 106 -23.93 7.06 7.11
N GLU A 107 -24.06 7.64 5.92
CA GLU A 107 -24.21 6.90 4.66
C GLU A 107 -22.99 6.03 4.35
N ILE A 108 -21.78 6.53 4.66
CA ILE A 108 -20.54 5.76 4.49
C ILE A 108 -20.45 4.63 5.53
N CYS A 109 -20.79 4.91 6.79
CA CYS A 109 -20.82 3.89 7.84
C CYS A 109 -21.79 2.75 7.48
N GLU A 110 -22.99 3.08 7.00
CA GLU A 110 -24.01 2.12 6.57
C GLU A 110 -23.58 1.35 5.31
N GLY A 111 -23.03 2.04 4.32
CA GLY A 111 -22.60 1.44 3.05
C GLY A 111 -21.48 0.41 3.27
N PHE A 112 -20.39 0.83 3.90
CA PHE A 112 -19.22 -0.03 4.12
C PHE A 112 -19.34 -0.92 5.36
N ASN A 113 -20.34 -0.73 6.21
CA ASN A 113 -20.46 -1.38 7.52
C ASN A 113 -19.22 -1.12 8.41
N ILE A 114 -18.87 0.15 8.60
CA ILE A 114 -17.71 0.58 9.39
C ILE A 114 -18.06 1.63 10.44
N SER A 115 -17.19 1.77 11.44
CA SER A 115 -17.31 2.83 12.44
C SER A 115 -16.91 4.20 11.88
N PHE A 116 -17.50 5.27 12.41
CA PHE A 116 -17.13 6.64 12.03
C PHE A 116 -15.68 6.98 12.38
N GLN A 117 -15.15 6.40 13.46
CA GLN A 117 -13.76 6.56 13.87
C GLN A 117 -12.80 6.07 12.79
N LEU A 118 -13.15 4.98 12.10
CA LEU A 118 -12.33 4.45 11.01
C LEU A 118 -12.26 5.44 9.85
N ILE A 119 -13.39 6.06 9.49
CA ILE A 119 -13.43 7.10 8.45
C ILE A 119 -12.52 8.27 8.84
N PHE A 120 -12.61 8.77 10.08
CA PHE A 120 -11.73 9.84 10.55
C PHE A 120 -10.25 9.43 10.58
N ASN A 121 -9.95 8.18 10.92
CA ASN A 121 -8.59 7.67 10.87
C ASN A 121 -8.05 7.69 9.43
N PHE A 122 -8.83 7.25 8.43
CA PHE A 122 -8.42 7.31 7.02
C PHE A 122 -8.27 8.74 6.51
N LEU A 123 -9.18 9.66 6.88
CA LEU A 123 -9.07 11.08 6.53
C LEU A 123 -7.79 11.69 7.11
N SER A 124 -7.54 11.48 8.41
CA SER A 124 -6.32 11.96 9.07
C SER A 124 -5.07 11.39 8.40
N ARG A 125 -5.09 10.10 8.07
CA ARG A 125 -4.01 9.41 7.38
C ARG A 125 -3.77 9.99 5.99
N PHE A 126 -4.81 10.24 5.19
CA PHE A 126 -4.66 10.87 3.88
C PHE A 126 -4.11 12.29 3.99
N ILE A 127 -4.62 13.11 4.91
CA ILE A 127 -4.15 14.49 5.12
C ILE A 127 -2.64 14.53 5.41
N LYS A 128 -2.14 13.60 6.24
CA LYS A 128 -0.69 13.47 6.52
C LYS A 128 0.14 13.20 5.25
N PHE A 129 -0.43 12.50 4.29
CA PHE A 129 0.24 12.12 3.04
C PHE A 129 -0.14 13.02 1.85
N ALA A 130 -1.05 13.98 2.03
CA ALA A 130 -1.56 14.79 0.93
C ALA A 130 -0.47 15.67 0.31
N ASN A 131 0.45 16.22 1.12
CA ASN A 131 1.54 17.06 0.62
C ASN A 131 2.57 16.28 -0.18
N SER A 132 2.97 15.10 0.27
CA SER A 132 3.88 14.24 -0.48
C SER A 132 3.20 13.69 -1.74
N CYS A 133 1.92 13.31 -1.64
CA CYS A 133 1.12 12.91 -2.80
C CYS A 133 1.05 14.01 -3.86
N LYS A 134 0.78 15.24 -3.43
CA LYS A 134 0.79 16.43 -4.29
C LYS A 134 2.13 16.58 -5.01
N TYR A 135 3.24 16.51 -4.28
CA TYR A 135 4.57 16.62 -4.87
C TYR A 135 4.83 15.55 -5.93
N VAL A 136 4.46 14.30 -5.65
CA VAL A 136 4.59 13.20 -6.62
C VAL A 136 3.74 13.46 -7.86
N LEU A 137 2.47 13.84 -7.70
CA LEU A 137 1.58 14.14 -8.83
C LEU A 137 2.07 15.32 -9.68
N MET A 138 2.70 16.32 -9.06
CA MET A 138 3.33 17.43 -9.78
C MET A 138 4.53 16.96 -10.61
N ASN A 139 5.40 16.10 -10.05
CA ASN A 139 6.52 15.52 -10.79
C ASN A 139 6.06 14.62 -11.95
N LEU A 140 4.90 13.97 -11.80
CA LEU A 140 4.27 13.18 -12.85
C LEU A 140 3.54 14.05 -13.89
N GLY A 141 3.50 15.38 -13.72
CA GLY A 141 2.82 16.30 -14.64
C GLY A 141 1.28 16.26 -14.56
N VAL A 142 0.72 15.68 -13.50
CA VAL A 142 -0.74 15.48 -13.34
C VAL A 142 -1.42 16.65 -12.64
N LEU A 143 -0.69 17.35 -11.76
CA LEU A 143 -1.23 18.40 -10.90
C LEU A 143 -0.35 19.65 -10.95
N ASN A 144 -0.98 20.83 -10.97
CA ASN A 144 -0.29 22.13 -10.94
C ASN A 144 0.05 22.56 -9.49
N ASN A 145 0.84 23.64 -9.32
CA ASN A 145 1.38 24.10 -8.02
C ASN A 145 0.34 24.32 -6.89
N SER A 146 -0.95 24.45 -7.20
CA SER A 146 -2.04 24.60 -6.24
C SER A 146 -2.91 23.34 -6.24
N GLY A 147 -3.14 22.78 -5.05
CA GLY A 147 -3.95 21.58 -4.87
C GLY A 147 -4.42 21.47 -3.44
N ASN A 148 -5.70 21.73 -3.16
CA ASN A 148 -6.30 21.36 -1.88
C ASN A 148 -6.43 19.81 -1.80
N PRO A 149 -6.67 19.19 -0.62
CA PRO A 149 -6.73 17.73 -0.51
C PRO A 149 -7.72 17.04 -1.45
N LYS A 150 -8.82 17.70 -1.82
CA LYS A 150 -9.79 17.17 -2.78
C LYS A 150 -9.21 17.09 -4.19
N GLU A 151 -8.54 18.16 -4.63
CA GLU A 151 -7.86 18.19 -5.94
C GLU A 151 -6.74 17.16 -6.01
N VAL A 152 -5.95 17.03 -4.94
CA VAL A 152 -4.90 16.00 -4.84
C VAL A 152 -5.49 14.60 -5.00
N LEU A 153 -6.58 14.29 -4.28
CA LEU A 153 -7.23 13.00 -4.37
C LEU A 153 -7.82 12.76 -5.76
N ALA A 154 -8.49 13.76 -6.35
CA ALA A 154 -9.08 13.65 -7.68
C ALA A 154 -8.01 13.39 -8.77
N SER A 155 -6.90 14.12 -8.72
CA SER A 155 -5.76 13.92 -9.63
C SER A 155 -5.11 12.55 -9.44
N PHE A 156 -4.94 12.11 -8.18
CA PHE A 156 -4.47 10.77 -7.87
C PHE A 156 -5.39 9.69 -8.49
N ILE A 157 -6.71 9.78 -8.29
CA ILE A 157 -7.67 8.81 -8.83
C ILE A 157 -7.61 8.77 -10.35
N SER A 158 -7.55 9.94 -11.00
CA SER A 158 -7.46 10.05 -12.46
C SER A 158 -6.20 9.35 -12.99
N TYR A 159 -5.05 9.61 -12.34
CA TYR A 159 -3.79 8.97 -12.69
C TYR A 159 -3.83 7.45 -12.48
N GLU A 160 -4.32 7.01 -11.33
CA GLU A 160 -4.33 5.59 -10.95
C GLU A 160 -5.26 4.77 -11.85
N LYS A 161 -6.41 5.32 -12.26
CA LYS A 161 -7.31 4.69 -13.24
C LYS A 161 -6.68 4.42 -14.61
N THR A 162 -5.65 5.19 -14.97
CA THR A 162 -5.01 5.11 -16.29
C THR A 162 -3.72 4.29 -16.22
N ASN A 163 -2.94 4.44 -15.15
CA ASN A 163 -1.57 3.93 -15.08
C ASN A 163 -1.39 2.75 -14.11
N HIS A 164 -2.27 2.59 -13.11
CA HIS A 164 -2.21 1.51 -12.11
C HIS A 164 -0.84 1.31 -11.45
N ASN A 165 -0.11 2.40 -11.23
CA ASN A 165 1.28 2.35 -10.76
C ASN A 165 1.65 3.53 -9.83
N PHE A 166 0.67 4.25 -9.29
CA PHE A 166 0.97 5.38 -8.41
C PHE A 166 1.73 4.93 -7.16
N SER A 167 1.35 3.82 -6.54
CA SER A 167 1.98 3.35 -5.30
C SER A 167 3.48 3.09 -5.47
N ILE A 168 3.89 2.51 -6.61
CA ILE A 168 5.30 2.30 -6.93
C ILE A 168 6.01 3.62 -7.25
N LYS A 169 5.39 4.53 -8.02
CA LYS A 169 5.97 5.86 -8.28
C LYS A 169 6.14 6.64 -6.98
N TYR A 170 5.12 6.69 -6.15
CA TYR A 170 5.13 7.34 -4.85
C TYR A 170 6.27 6.81 -3.98
N PHE A 171 6.45 5.48 -3.94
CA PHE A 171 7.55 4.88 -3.21
C PHE A 171 8.91 5.36 -3.75
N PHE A 172 9.14 5.38 -5.06
CA PHE A 172 10.40 5.85 -5.62
C PHE A 172 10.72 7.31 -5.28
N TYR A 173 9.70 8.18 -5.27
CA TYR A 173 9.90 9.59 -4.92
C TYR A 173 10.05 9.85 -3.42
N SER A 174 9.37 9.07 -2.57
CA SER A 174 9.31 9.33 -1.12
C SER A 174 10.13 8.37 -0.27
N SER A 175 10.64 7.27 -0.85
CA SER A 175 11.21 6.12 -0.15
C SER A 175 10.30 5.54 0.94
N TRP A 176 8.98 5.71 0.78
CA TRP A 176 8.00 5.30 1.77
C TRP A 176 6.72 4.78 1.11
N PRO A 177 6.10 3.69 1.60
CA PRO A 177 4.83 3.23 1.05
C PRO A 177 3.71 4.26 1.30
N PHE A 178 2.91 4.50 0.27
CA PHE A 178 1.79 5.44 0.38
C PHE A 178 0.80 4.98 1.46
N LEU A 179 0.28 5.94 2.21
CA LEU A 179 -0.55 5.76 3.39
C LEU A 179 0.11 4.99 4.56
N MET A 180 1.30 4.39 4.50
CA MET A 180 1.79 3.62 5.66
C MET A 180 2.17 4.51 6.86
N SER A 181 1.38 4.51 7.94
CA SER A 181 1.59 5.44 9.07
C SER A 181 2.55 4.94 10.16
N LYS A 182 2.71 3.62 10.31
CA LYS A 182 3.59 3.06 11.34
C LYS A 182 5.06 3.34 10.99
N PHE A 183 5.85 3.72 12.00
CA PHE A 183 7.29 4.03 11.88
C PHE A 183 7.66 5.27 11.05
N GLN A 184 6.70 6.08 10.60
CA GLN A 184 6.95 7.26 9.75
C GLN A 184 7.87 8.31 10.40
N ASN A 185 7.92 8.35 11.74
CA ASN A 185 8.76 9.28 12.51
C ASN A 185 9.93 8.58 13.23
N ILE A 186 10.27 7.34 12.84
CA ILE A 186 11.34 6.56 13.46
C ILE A 186 12.43 6.28 12.41
N LEU A 187 13.62 6.86 12.63
CA LEU A 187 14.83 6.55 11.87
C LEU A 187 15.36 5.14 12.22
N PRO A 188 15.75 4.30 11.24
CA PRO A 188 15.03 3.95 10.02
C PRO A 188 14.44 2.53 10.14
N CYS A 189 13.16 2.34 9.77
CA CYS A 189 12.64 1.01 9.43
C CYS A 189 12.63 0.86 7.90
N PRO A 190 13.58 0.12 7.31
CA PRO A 190 13.69 0.04 5.87
C PRO A 190 12.53 -0.79 5.28
N ILE A 191 11.70 -0.13 4.46
CA ILE A 191 10.75 -0.79 3.56
C ILE A 191 11.22 -0.49 2.15
N TYR A 192 11.42 -1.55 1.36
CA TYR A 192 11.94 -1.45 0.00
C TYR A 192 11.01 -2.18 -0.95
N VAL A 193 11.06 -1.75 -2.20
CA VAL A 193 10.32 -2.34 -3.31
C VAL A 193 11.10 -3.51 -3.86
N GLY A 194 10.42 -4.64 -4.01
CA GLY A 194 10.92 -5.73 -4.84
C GLY A 194 10.64 -5.41 -6.30
N GLY A 195 11.55 -5.74 -7.22
CA GLY A 195 11.23 -5.76 -8.66
C GLY A 195 11.76 -4.63 -9.55
N THR A 196 12.92 -4.02 -9.26
CA THR A 196 13.66 -3.29 -10.33
C THR A 196 15.08 -3.82 -10.42
N GLY A 197 15.23 -4.86 -11.23
CA GLY A 197 16.47 -5.18 -11.94
C GLY A 197 16.43 -4.53 -13.31
#